data_AF-A0A6P6JK07-F1
#
_entry.id   AF-A0A6P6JK07-F1
#
_cell.length_a   1.000
_cell.length_b   1.000
_cell.length_c   1.000
_cell.angle_alpha   90.00
_cell.angle_beta   90.00
_cell.angle_gamma   90.00
#
_symmetry.space_group_name_H-M   'P 1'
#
loop_
_entity.id
_entity.type
_entity.pdbx_description
1 polymer ?
#
loop_
_entity_poly.entity_id
_entity_poly.type
_entity_poly.pdbx_seq_one_letter_code
_entity_poly.pdbx_strand_id
1 'polypeptide(L)'
;MEISDEGSDHQNIEADVEDKEVHEEAAVSVEDQSDLQDPCSQRDLQCSLVDWAIEFGISLIALSALLTILKVHHSSLPKDGRTLLKTKTRYNIRSIAGGVFHYCGILNSFRKILDSVWHTVADKHVFKLQLNFDGLPLFKSTSTQFWPILGLLQGHTKAPVLIGLFCGTSKPNSLADYLHDLVHELKMLRDGFLFKQKTFFLNVVSVMCDTPARAFIRGVKSHTAYHGCDKCHQTGVWKSNRMTFPEVNAKRRTDESFRQATDEEHHIQHSPLTDIGIDMVTCFPHDYMHLVCLGVMRRLLDLWISTIGPLHCRISSIQASMVSDRLLALRSYIPSEFARRPRALADRCRWKATELRQFLLYTGPVVLNGVLQTQIYDNFMLLSVAVYILASPEFCMEMNDFANTLLRSFVEHFGQLYGEKFLVYNIHGLVHLSEDVKIHGNLDLISGFPFENFLGKLKKLVRGPCNPLTQVMRRLSEIENSNYSCDVEEAIQKLDKEHTDGPVPECFSQQAHQFKVLAIDDVVVKLNERDSCVRIDNKLVLVQNIVEDKGAVYLVGKEYKQVEHFFKYPIDSKELGIYVASNLSTNVKCFMTGKKLQKYVRLPFRNKFVVVPLLHQEK
;
A
#
# COMPACT_ATOMS: atom_id res chain seq x y z
N MET A 1 36.20 -1.00 38.39
CA MET A 1 36.28 -2.45 38.16
C MET A 1 35.61 -2.68 36.82
N GLU A 2 36.43 -2.72 35.79
CA GLU A 2 36.02 -2.96 34.40
C GLU A 2 35.53 -4.40 34.29
N ILE A 3 34.33 -4.59 33.75
CA ILE A 3 33.91 -5.89 33.21
C ILE A 3 33.45 -5.62 31.78
N SER A 4 34.23 -6.21 30.89
CA SER A 4 34.12 -6.32 29.45
C SER A 4 32.79 -6.94 29.03
N ASP A 5 32.11 -6.27 28.09
CA ASP A 5 30.90 -6.75 27.41
C ASP A 5 31.34 -7.52 26.15
N GLU A 6 31.51 -8.85 26.28
CA GLU A 6 31.74 -9.75 25.16
C GLU A 6 30.40 -10.19 24.55
N GLY A 7 30.34 -10.12 23.23
CA GLY A 7 29.13 -10.26 22.44
C GLY A 7 28.41 -11.60 22.57
N SER A 8 27.07 -11.52 22.63
CA SER A 8 26.19 -12.66 22.42
C SER A 8 25.62 -12.63 21.01
N ASP A 9 25.88 -13.72 20.27
CA ASP A 9 25.37 -14.01 18.94
C ASP A 9 23.87 -13.74 18.75
N HIS A 10 23.56 -12.73 17.95
CA HIS A 10 22.23 -12.50 17.43
C HIS A 10 21.96 -13.43 16.24
N GLN A 11 21.19 -14.49 16.46
CA GLN A 11 20.45 -15.15 15.39
C GLN A 11 19.26 -14.26 14.97
N ASN A 12 19.56 -13.20 14.23
CA ASN A 12 18.60 -12.59 13.33
C ASN A 12 18.35 -13.58 12.20
N ILE A 13 17.20 -14.24 12.21
CA ILE A 13 16.65 -14.88 11.01
C ILE A 13 16.13 -13.74 10.13
N GLU A 14 17.06 -12.97 9.55
CA GLU A 14 16.80 -12.25 8.31
C GLU A 14 16.75 -13.31 7.22
N ALA A 15 15.58 -13.48 6.61
CA ALA A 15 15.46 -14.32 5.43
C ALA A 15 16.25 -13.63 4.32
N ASP A 16 17.44 -14.18 4.02
CA ASP A 16 18.27 -13.82 2.88
C ASP A 16 17.44 -13.78 1.59
N VAL A 17 17.23 -12.58 1.08
CA VAL A 17 16.56 -12.33 -0.19
C VAL A 17 17.57 -12.49 -1.32
N GLU A 18 17.61 -13.69 -1.89
CA GLU A 18 18.09 -13.91 -3.26
C GLU A 18 17.14 -13.22 -4.26
N ASP A 19 17.25 -11.89 -4.39
CA ASP A 19 16.82 -11.21 -5.62
C ASP A 19 17.81 -11.57 -6.73
N LYS A 20 17.60 -12.75 -7.34
CA LYS A 20 17.83 -12.91 -8.78
C LYS A 20 16.49 -12.60 -9.44
N GLU A 21 16.27 -11.32 -9.77
CA GLU A 21 15.26 -10.94 -10.75
C GLU A 21 15.72 -11.51 -12.11
N VAL A 22 15.33 -12.75 -12.39
CA VAL A 22 15.19 -13.22 -13.78
C VAL A 22 13.79 -12.77 -14.18
N HIS A 23 13.71 -11.55 -14.69
CA HIS A 23 12.56 -11.15 -15.48
C HIS A 23 12.74 -11.76 -16.87
N GLU A 24 12.11 -12.90 -17.07
CA GLU A 24 11.75 -13.36 -18.41
C GLU A 24 10.79 -12.31 -18.96
N GLU A 25 11.24 -11.62 -20.00
CA GLU A 25 10.49 -10.66 -20.77
C GLU A 25 9.14 -11.29 -21.13
N ALA A 26 8.05 -10.59 -20.84
CA ALA A 26 6.81 -10.85 -21.55
C ALA A 26 7.12 -10.58 -23.01
N ALA A 27 7.34 -11.65 -23.78
CA ALA A 27 7.43 -11.59 -25.22
C ALA A 27 6.18 -10.86 -25.70
N VAL A 28 6.37 -9.60 -26.10
CA VAL A 28 5.40 -8.90 -26.93
C VAL A 28 5.40 -9.70 -28.22
N SER A 29 4.39 -10.56 -28.38
CA SER A 29 4.04 -11.08 -29.69
C SER A 29 3.67 -9.86 -30.52
N VAL A 30 4.63 -9.35 -31.28
CA VAL A 30 4.39 -8.40 -32.37
C VAL A 30 3.66 -9.21 -33.43
N GLU A 31 2.35 -9.33 -33.28
CA GLU A 31 1.49 -9.64 -34.42
C GLU A 31 1.48 -8.38 -35.29
N ASP A 32 2.00 -8.52 -36.52
CA ASP A 32 1.94 -7.52 -37.58
C ASP A 32 0.52 -6.98 -37.71
N GLN A 33 0.26 -5.81 -37.13
CA GLN A 33 -0.91 -5.01 -37.47
C GLN A 33 -0.48 -3.98 -38.50
N SER A 34 -0.83 -4.29 -39.74
CA SER A 34 -0.79 -3.39 -40.88
C SER A 34 -1.39 -2.03 -40.54
N ASP A 35 -0.63 -0.99 -40.90
CA ASP A 35 -0.94 0.44 -40.85
C ASP A 35 -2.45 0.77 -40.87
N LEU A 36 -2.99 1.09 -39.70
CA LEU A 36 -4.16 1.94 -39.57
C LEU A 36 -3.71 3.19 -38.82
N GLN A 37 -3.68 4.30 -39.55
CA GLN A 37 -3.38 5.64 -39.04
C GLN A 37 -4.29 5.94 -37.85
N ASP A 38 -3.72 5.90 -36.65
CA ASP A 38 -4.35 6.40 -35.44
C ASP A 38 -4.52 7.93 -35.57
N PRO A 39 -5.76 8.47 -35.54
CA PRO A 39 -5.99 9.90 -35.61
C PRO A 39 -5.76 10.52 -34.22
N CYS A 40 -4.52 10.42 -33.72
CA CYS A 40 -4.06 11.10 -32.52
C CYS A 40 -2.91 12.04 -32.90
N SER A 41 -3.24 13.34 -32.94
CA SER A 41 -2.39 14.52 -33.10
C SER A 41 -0.86 14.31 -32.99
N GLN A 42 -0.12 14.77 -33.99
CA GLN A 42 1.35 14.85 -34.04
C GLN A 42 1.96 15.33 -32.70
N ARG A 43 2.39 14.40 -31.84
CA ARG A 43 3.28 14.75 -30.73
C ARG A 43 4.64 15.13 -31.29
N ASP A 44 5.19 16.22 -30.77
CA ASP A 44 6.56 16.62 -31.05
C ASP A 44 7.54 15.48 -30.72
N LEU A 45 8.39 15.10 -31.68
CA LEU A 45 9.36 14.01 -31.55
C LEU A 45 10.24 14.18 -30.31
N GLN A 46 10.60 15.42 -29.97
CA GLN A 46 11.39 15.70 -28.78
C GLN A 46 10.68 15.25 -27.51
N CYS A 47 9.37 15.51 -27.40
CA CYS A 47 8.55 15.10 -26.26
C CYS A 47 8.46 13.57 -26.17
N SER A 48 8.20 12.89 -27.29
CA SER A 48 8.15 11.43 -27.32
C SER A 48 9.48 10.76 -26.92
N LEU A 49 10.62 11.34 -27.31
CA LEU A 49 11.94 10.86 -26.91
C LEU A 49 12.23 11.07 -25.42
N VAL A 50 11.77 12.19 -24.84
CA VAL A 50 11.87 12.46 -23.40
C VAL A 50 11.06 11.42 -22.62
N ASP A 51 9.80 11.20 -23.01
CA ASP A 51 8.90 10.25 -22.36
C ASP A 51 9.48 8.82 -22.42
N TRP A 52 9.92 8.38 -23.60
CA TRP A 52 10.60 7.10 -23.79
C TRP A 52 11.87 6.96 -22.93
N ALA A 53 12.72 7.99 -22.92
CA ALA A 53 13.97 7.92 -22.16
C ALA A 53 13.74 7.80 -20.65
N ILE A 54 12.70 8.46 -20.14
CA ILE A 54 12.30 8.41 -18.73
C ILE A 54 11.66 7.06 -18.40
N GLU A 55 10.68 6.64 -19.20
CA GLU A 55 9.92 5.40 -19.01
C GLU A 55 10.83 4.17 -18.95
N PHE A 56 11.75 4.06 -19.91
CA PHE A 56 12.66 2.92 -20.01
C PHE A 56 13.97 3.11 -19.24
N GLY A 57 14.12 4.22 -18.50
CA GLY A 57 15.32 4.47 -17.72
C GLY A 57 16.59 4.46 -18.59
N ILE A 58 16.55 5.10 -19.75
CA ILE A 58 17.67 5.09 -20.70
C ILE A 58 18.89 5.82 -20.12
N SER A 59 20.09 5.27 -20.34
CA SER A 59 21.33 5.90 -19.86
C SER A 59 21.61 7.17 -20.64
N LEU A 60 22.19 8.20 -20.00
CA LEU A 60 22.54 9.44 -20.70
C LEU A 60 23.52 9.18 -21.85
N ILE A 61 24.38 8.15 -21.72
CA ILE A 61 25.30 7.74 -22.77
C ILE A 61 24.53 7.19 -23.97
N ALA A 62 23.64 6.22 -23.74
CA ALA A 62 22.83 5.63 -24.81
C ALA A 62 21.90 6.67 -25.47
N LEU A 63 21.26 7.52 -24.67
CA LEU A 63 20.40 8.59 -25.17
C LEU A 63 21.19 9.59 -26.03
N SER A 64 22.39 10.01 -25.58
CA SER A 64 23.22 10.93 -26.37
C SER A 64 23.73 10.29 -27.66
N ALA A 65 24.04 9.00 -27.64
CA ALA A 65 24.42 8.25 -28.84
C ALA A 65 23.25 8.20 -29.85
N LEU A 66 22.03 7.88 -29.39
CA LEU A 66 20.83 7.89 -30.21
C LEU A 66 20.54 9.29 -30.77
N LEU A 67 20.61 10.32 -29.94
CA LEU A 67 20.41 11.71 -30.37
C LEU A 67 21.42 12.16 -31.43
N THR A 68 22.67 11.68 -31.35
CA THR A 68 23.69 11.97 -32.36
C THR A 68 23.31 11.38 -33.72
N ILE A 69 22.71 10.17 -33.74
CA ILE A 69 22.18 9.55 -34.96
C ILE A 69 20.97 10.33 -35.48
N LEU A 70 19.98 10.58 -34.61
CA LEU A 70 18.72 11.23 -35.01
C LEU A 70 18.91 12.68 -35.47
N LYS A 71 19.92 13.39 -34.95
CA LYS A 71 20.20 14.78 -35.31
C LYS A 71 20.55 14.97 -36.80
N VAL A 72 21.04 13.92 -37.47
CA VAL A 72 21.28 13.94 -38.92
C VAL A 72 19.98 14.19 -39.69
N HIS A 73 18.87 13.64 -39.20
CA HIS A 73 17.55 13.74 -39.82
C HIS A 73 16.66 14.81 -39.18
N HIS A 74 16.91 15.15 -37.91
CA HIS A 74 16.14 16.13 -37.13
C HIS A 74 17.07 17.16 -36.47
N SER A 75 17.38 18.24 -37.21
CA SER A 75 18.37 19.24 -36.78
C SER A 75 18.02 19.99 -35.50
N SER A 76 16.73 20.06 -35.14
CA SER A 76 16.22 20.66 -33.90
C SER A 76 16.61 19.88 -32.64
N LEU A 77 16.92 18.59 -32.74
CA LEU A 77 17.27 17.77 -31.58
C LEU A 77 18.65 18.13 -31.01
N PRO A 78 18.82 18.15 -29.68
CA PRO A 78 20.13 18.31 -29.05
C PRO A 78 21.02 17.09 -29.27
N LYS A 79 22.35 17.23 -29.11
CA LYS A 79 23.30 16.09 -29.16
C LYS A 79 23.47 15.39 -27.80
N ASP A 80 23.23 16.11 -26.71
CA ASP A 80 23.41 15.63 -25.34
C ASP A 80 22.05 15.34 -24.71
N GLY A 81 21.90 14.13 -24.18
CA GLY A 81 20.70 13.69 -23.46
C GLY A 81 20.35 14.58 -22.26
N ARG A 82 21.34 15.19 -21.60
CA ARG A 82 21.11 16.15 -20.51
C ARG A 82 20.40 17.41 -20.99
N THR A 83 20.73 17.85 -22.21
CA THR A 83 20.06 19.00 -22.82
C THR A 83 18.64 18.65 -23.23
N LEU A 84 18.42 17.43 -23.75
CA LEU A 84 17.08 16.92 -24.07
C LEU A 84 16.20 16.87 -22.82
N LEU A 85 16.69 16.26 -21.75
CA LEU A 85 15.96 16.05 -20.49
C LEU A 85 15.99 17.26 -19.56
N LYS A 86 16.67 18.35 -19.95
CA LYS A 86 16.88 19.56 -19.12
C LYS A 86 17.43 19.24 -17.73
N THR A 87 18.37 18.30 -17.63
CA THR A 87 18.89 17.79 -16.35
C THR A 87 19.48 18.93 -15.50
N LYS A 88 19.00 19.08 -14.26
CA LYS A 88 19.56 20.06 -13.32
C LYS A 88 20.95 19.60 -12.85
N THR A 89 21.89 20.53 -12.74
CA THR A 89 23.30 20.22 -12.41
C THR A 89 23.76 20.77 -11.07
N ARG A 90 23.01 21.70 -10.47
CA ARG A 90 23.34 22.33 -9.18
C ARG A 90 22.34 21.91 -8.11
N TYR A 91 22.86 21.29 -7.05
CA TYR A 91 22.10 20.84 -5.88
C TYR A 91 22.83 21.28 -4.61
N ASN A 92 22.08 21.72 -3.61
CA ASN A 92 22.64 22.00 -2.29
C ASN A 92 22.70 20.70 -1.48
N ILE A 93 23.78 19.94 -1.64
CA ILE A 93 24.04 18.71 -0.87
C ILE A 93 24.97 19.09 0.27
N ARG A 94 24.52 18.86 1.52
CA ARG A 94 25.28 19.16 2.73
C ARG A 94 25.74 17.88 3.40
N SER A 95 26.89 17.91 4.06
CA SER A 95 27.33 16.85 4.96
C SER A 95 26.70 17.09 6.34
N ILE A 96 25.79 16.23 6.76
CA ILE A 96 25.09 16.31 8.06
C ILE A 96 24.91 14.90 8.62
N ALA A 97 24.70 14.79 9.94
CA ALA A 97 24.27 13.55 10.59
C ALA A 97 25.05 12.27 10.18
N GLY A 98 26.35 12.38 9.90
CA GLY A 98 27.20 11.25 9.50
C GLY A 98 27.07 10.81 8.03
N GLY A 99 26.41 11.59 7.18
CA GLY A 99 26.24 11.31 5.75
C GLY A 99 26.05 12.57 4.93
N VAL A 100 25.43 12.43 3.75
CA VAL A 100 25.08 13.55 2.88
C VAL A 100 23.56 13.69 2.78
N PHE A 101 23.08 14.94 2.72
CA PHE A 101 21.66 15.25 2.72
C PHE A 101 21.32 16.33 1.70
N HIS A 102 20.19 16.17 1.05
CA HIS A 102 19.56 17.21 0.25
C HIS A 102 18.12 17.40 0.69
N TYR A 103 17.77 18.64 1.02
CA TYR A 103 16.40 19.03 1.34
C TYR A 103 15.75 19.65 0.11
N CYS A 104 14.68 19.03 -0.39
CA CYS A 104 13.92 19.51 -1.54
C CYS A 104 12.92 20.60 -1.13
N GLY A 105 12.36 20.50 0.07
CA GLY A 105 11.35 21.41 0.62
C GLY A 105 9.93 20.98 0.27
N ILE A 106 9.02 21.03 1.25
CA ILE A 106 7.62 20.61 1.15
C ILE A 106 6.91 21.35 0.03
N LEU A 107 6.96 22.69 0.02
CA LEU A 107 6.26 23.48 -1.00
C LEU A 107 6.78 23.22 -2.41
N ASN A 108 8.09 23.04 -2.54
CA ASN A 108 8.71 22.75 -3.83
C ASN A 108 8.29 21.37 -4.33
N SER A 109 8.32 20.36 -3.47
CA SER A 109 7.93 18.98 -3.80
C SER A 109 6.45 18.85 -4.15
N PHE A 110 5.58 19.65 -3.54
CA PHE A 110 4.13 19.66 -3.83
C PHE A 110 3.69 20.67 -4.90
N ARG A 111 4.63 21.42 -5.50
CA ARG A 111 4.28 22.55 -6.39
C ARG A 111 3.32 22.17 -7.52
N LYS A 112 3.59 21.08 -8.25
CA LYS A 112 2.74 20.62 -9.36
C LYS A 112 1.31 20.29 -8.90
N ILE A 113 1.19 19.66 -7.73
CA ILE A 113 -0.09 19.29 -7.13
C ILE A 113 -0.84 20.53 -6.66
N LEU A 114 -0.15 21.48 -6.02
CA LEU A 114 -0.76 22.76 -5.65
C LEU A 114 -1.22 23.54 -6.89
N ASP A 115 -0.41 23.59 -7.96
CA ASP A 115 -0.77 24.21 -9.23
C ASP A 115 -1.98 23.53 -9.91
N SER A 116 -2.23 22.23 -9.68
CA SER A 116 -3.41 21.53 -10.22
C SER A 116 -4.66 21.71 -9.37
N VAL A 117 -4.56 21.84 -8.03
CA VAL A 117 -5.75 21.89 -7.15
C VAL A 117 -6.12 23.28 -6.64
N TRP A 118 -5.23 24.29 -6.72
CA TRP A 118 -5.45 25.60 -6.06
C TRP A 118 -6.76 26.30 -6.48
N HIS A 119 -7.27 26.03 -7.68
CA HIS A 119 -8.48 26.65 -8.19
C HIS A 119 -9.76 26.00 -7.63
N THR A 120 -9.72 24.71 -7.29
CA THR A 120 -10.85 23.97 -6.71
C THR A 120 -10.93 24.11 -5.20
N VAL A 121 -9.81 24.35 -4.52
CA VAL A 121 -9.78 24.56 -3.07
C VAL A 121 -10.11 26.00 -2.68
N ALA A 122 -10.84 26.17 -1.58
CA ALA A 122 -11.20 27.46 -1.03
C ALA A 122 -9.99 28.21 -0.45
N ASP A 123 -10.07 29.54 -0.36
CA ASP A 123 -9.12 30.32 0.44
C ASP A 123 -9.13 29.85 1.90
N LYS A 124 -7.97 29.88 2.56
CA LYS A 124 -7.71 29.37 3.91
C LYS A 124 -7.88 27.85 4.07
N HIS A 125 -7.84 27.09 2.97
CA HIS A 125 -7.83 25.63 3.04
C HIS A 125 -6.62 25.09 3.81
N VAL A 126 -6.84 24.02 4.58
CA VAL A 126 -5.82 23.33 5.38
C VAL A 126 -5.50 21.99 4.74
N PHE A 127 -4.33 21.90 4.12
CA PHE A 127 -3.83 20.66 3.54
C PHE A 127 -3.39 19.68 4.64
N LYS A 128 -3.76 18.41 4.48
CA LYS A 128 -3.43 17.32 5.40
C LYS A 128 -2.21 16.54 4.89
N LEU A 129 -1.07 16.72 5.53
CA LEU A 129 0.19 16.06 5.17
C LEU A 129 0.39 14.80 6.00
N GLN A 130 0.63 13.68 5.32
CA GLN A 130 1.25 12.51 5.91
C GLN A 130 2.74 12.52 5.63
N LEU A 131 3.54 12.22 6.63
CA LEU A 131 4.98 12.05 6.49
C LEU A 131 5.35 10.58 6.54
N ASN A 132 6.45 10.20 5.89
CA ASN A 132 7.06 8.89 6.05
C ASN A 132 8.57 9.01 6.12
N PHE A 133 9.15 8.17 6.98
CA PHE A 133 10.58 7.99 7.17
C PHE A 133 10.86 6.49 7.17
N ASP A 134 11.81 6.08 6.34
CA ASP A 134 12.19 4.68 6.23
C ASP A 134 13.66 4.54 5.82
N GLY A 135 14.28 3.42 6.20
CA GLY A 135 15.63 3.06 5.78
C GLY A 135 15.57 2.23 4.50
N LEU A 136 16.27 2.67 3.45
CA LEU A 136 16.31 1.97 2.16
C LEU A 136 17.74 1.55 1.81
N PRO A 137 18.13 0.29 2.09
CA PRO A 137 19.42 -0.26 1.67
C PRO A 137 19.57 -0.26 0.15
N LEU A 138 20.69 0.26 -0.35
CA LEU A 138 20.91 0.43 -1.80
C LEU A 138 21.58 -0.77 -2.46
N PHE A 139 22.60 -1.30 -1.82
CA PHE A 139 23.44 -2.36 -2.39
C PHE A 139 23.59 -3.50 -1.38
N LYS A 140 23.65 -4.74 -1.85
CA LYS A 140 23.90 -5.91 -0.99
C LYS A 140 25.35 -5.95 -0.47
N SER A 141 26.28 -5.36 -1.22
CA SER A 141 27.72 -5.39 -0.92
C SER A 141 28.22 -4.25 -0.04
N THR A 142 27.38 -3.28 0.32
CA THR A 142 27.76 -2.12 1.14
C THR A 142 26.66 -1.77 2.12
N SER A 143 27.00 -1.16 3.25
CA SER A 143 26.01 -0.63 4.20
C SER A 143 25.35 0.70 3.76
N THR A 144 25.58 1.14 2.52
CA THR A 144 25.00 2.37 1.99
C THR A 144 23.47 2.28 1.93
N GLN A 145 22.81 3.23 2.56
CA GLN A 145 21.36 3.30 2.66
C GLN A 145 20.87 4.74 2.48
N PHE A 146 19.66 4.88 1.96
CA PHE A 146 18.93 6.13 2.00
C PHE A 146 18.01 6.20 3.22
N TRP A 147 17.80 7.42 3.70
CA TRP A 147 16.74 7.77 4.65
C TRP A 147 15.94 8.94 4.07
N PRO A 148 15.00 8.67 3.14
CA PRO A 148 14.15 9.71 2.59
C PRO A 148 13.13 10.22 3.62
N ILE A 149 12.79 11.49 3.44
CA ILE A 149 11.61 12.13 4.02
C ILE A 149 10.59 12.21 2.90
N LEU A 150 9.52 11.43 3.00
CA LEU A 150 8.45 11.40 2.01
C LEU A 150 7.22 12.11 2.54
N GLY A 151 6.44 12.71 1.64
CA GLY A 151 5.18 13.38 1.97
C GLY A 151 4.04 12.90 1.07
N LEU A 152 2.82 12.82 1.61
CA LEU A 152 1.61 12.56 0.86
C LEU A 152 0.49 13.51 1.31
N LEU A 153 -0.21 14.17 0.38
CA LEU A 153 -1.35 15.03 0.71
C LEU A 153 -2.64 14.23 0.64
N GLN A 154 -3.22 13.91 1.80
CA GLN A 154 -4.46 13.13 1.86
C GLN A 154 -5.59 13.83 1.11
N GLY A 155 -6.32 13.07 0.28
CA GLY A 155 -7.45 13.60 -0.51
C GLY A 155 -7.03 14.38 -1.75
N HIS A 156 -5.73 14.59 -1.99
CA HIS A 156 -5.22 15.29 -3.18
C HIS A 156 -4.26 14.45 -4.01
N THR A 157 -3.55 13.48 -3.41
CA THR A 157 -2.65 12.57 -4.14
C THR A 157 -2.75 11.13 -3.66
N LYS A 158 -2.58 10.18 -4.61
CA LYS A 158 -2.44 8.74 -4.31
C LYS A 158 -0.96 8.33 -4.13
N ALA A 159 -0.04 9.09 -4.71
CA ALA A 159 1.40 8.83 -4.62
C ALA A 159 2.12 9.87 -3.74
N PRO A 160 3.16 9.45 -2.99
CA PRO A 160 3.98 10.37 -2.21
C PRO A 160 5.00 11.11 -3.08
N VAL A 161 5.55 12.18 -2.53
CA VAL A 161 6.64 12.98 -3.10
C VAL A 161 7.86 12.97 -2.17
N LEU A 162 9.05 13.19 -2.72
CA LEU A 162 10.28 13.32 -1.95
C LEU A 162 10.43 14.74 -1.39
N ILE A 163 10.48 14.90 -0.06
CA ILE A 163 10.72 16.18 0.62
C ILE A 163 12.21 16.36 0.96
N GLY A 164 12.90 15.28 1.27
CA GLY A 164 14.33 15.30 1.55
C GLY A 164 14.95 13.91 1.42
N LEU A 165 16.25 13.84 1.17
CA LEU A 165 16.95 12.57 1.00
C LEU A 165 18.29 12.60 1.73
N PHE A 166 18.44 11.72 2.71
CA PHE A 166 19.72 11.41 3.34
C PHE A 166 20.34 10.17 2.71
N CYS A 167 21.67 10.15 2.59
CA CYS A 167 22.46 9.01 2.16
C CYS A 167 23.67 8.84 3.08
N GLY A 168 23.82 7.65 3.66
CA GLY A 168 24.93 7.33 4.55
C GLY A 168 25.17 5.83 4.62
N THR A 169 26.19 5.42 5.37
CA THR A 169 26.48 3.99 5.67
C THR A 169 25.69 3.47 6.87
N SER A 170 24.96 4.36 7.55
CA SER A 170 24.09 4.07 8.68
C SER A 170 22.88 5.01 8.62
N LYS A 171 21.90 4.81 9.51
CA LYS A 171 20.86 5.81 9.76
C LYS A 171 21.46 7.15 10.22
N PRO A 172 20.78 8.30 10.05
CA PRO A 172 21.30 9.59 10.51
C PRO A 172 21.68 9.51 12.00
N ASN A 173 22.91 9.91 12.33
CA ASN A 173 23.42 9.79 13.71
C ASN A 173 22.90 10.93 14.62
N SER A 174 22.37 12.00 14.04
CA SER A 174 21.78 13.15 14.71
C SER A 174 20.35 13.34 14.19
N LEU A 175 19.37 13.03 15.05
CA LEU A 175 17.94 13.22 14.73
C LEU A 175 17.63 14.72 14.53
N ALA A 176 18.25 15.58 15.35
CA ALA A 176 18.09 17.03 15.29
C ALA A 176 18.52 17.60 13.92
N ASP A 177 19.72 17.26 13.46
CA ASP A 177 20.23 17.76 12.17
C ASP A 177 19.43 17.20 10.99
N TYR A 178 19.01 15.93 11.07
CA TYR A 178 18.23 15.28 10.02
C TYR A 178 16.84 15.93 9.83
N LEU A 179 16.19 16.33 10.92
CA LEU A 179 14.85 16.93 10.88
C LEU A 179 14.84 18.46 10.84
N HIS A 180 15.99 19.12 10.98
CA HIS A 180 16.10 20.57 11.14
C HIS A 180 15.32 21.37 10.08
N ASP A 181 15.60 21.15 8.79
CA ASP A 181 14.93 21.92 7.73
C ASP A 181 13.44 21.58 7.63
N LEU A 182 13.07 20.31 7.87
CA LEU A 182 11.68 19.86 7.87
C LEU A 182 10.86 20.58 8.94
N VAL A 183 11.36 20.60 10.17
CA VAL A 183 10.69 21.22 11.32
C VAL A 183 10.55 22.72 11.09
N HIS A 184 11.59 23.36 10.56
CA HIS A 184 11.56 24.78 10.24
C HIS A 184 10.49 25.11 9.19
N GLU A 185 10.42 24.36 8.09
CA GLU A 185 9.41 24.57 7.05
C GLU A 185 8.00 24.28 7.58
N LEU A 186 7.79 23.16 8.28
CA LEU A 186 6.49 22.81 8.84
C LEU A 186 5.92 23.90 9.77
N LYS A 187 6.78 24.53 10.58
CA LYS A 187 6.38 25.64 11.45
C LYS A 187 5.82 26.80 10.63
N MET A 188 6.52 27.22 9.57
CA MET A 188 6.06 28.29 8.69
C MET A 188 4.74 27.93 7.98
N LEU A 189 4.62 26.70 7.47
CA LEU A 189 3.44 26.28 6.72
C LEU A 189 2.19 26.11 7.58
N ARG A 190 2.37 25.85 8.88
CA ARG A 190 1.27 25.85 9.86
C ARG A 190 0.73 27.25 10.12
N ASP A 191 1.60 28.26 10.14
CA ASP A 191 1.20 29.66 10.34
C ASP A 191 0.55 30.26 9.07
N GLY A 192 0.73 29.60 7.94
CA GLY A 192 0.07 29.88 6.67
C GLY A 192 1.05 30.36 5.60
N PHE A 193 0.75 30.04 4.35
CA PHE A 193 1.55 30.41 3.18
C PHE A 193 0.68 30.96 2.05
N LEU A 194 1.22 31.91 1.29
CA LEU A 194 0.55 32.50 0.14
C LEU A 194 0.88 31.70 -1.13
N PHE A 195 -0.15 31.28 -1.86
CA PHE A 195 0.01 30.64 -3.16
C PHE A 195 -1.08 31.14 -4.11
N LYS A 196 -0.67 31.70 -5.26
CA LYS A 196 -1.57 32.22 -6.31
C LYS A 196 -2.71 33.11 -5.75
N GLN A 197 -2.35 34.06 -4.87
CA GLN A 197 -3.26 35.02 -4.21
C GLN A 197 -4.23 34.45 -3.17
N LYS A 198 -4.17 33.15 -2.87
CA LYS A 198 -4.89 32.51 -1.76
C LYS A 198 -3.93 32.20 -0.62
N THR A 199 -4.42 32.28 0.60
CA THR A 199 -3.71 31.82 1.80
C THR A 199 -4.09 30.38 2.07
N PHE A 200 -3.10 29.51 2.29
CA PHE A 200 -3.30 28.11 2.65
C PHE A 200 -2.51 27.76 3.90
N PHE A 201 -2.87 26.64 4.50
CA PHE A 201 -2.21 26.09 5.67
C PHE A 201 -1.87 24.62 5.43
N LEU A 202 -0.90 24.10 6.15
CA LEU A 202 -0.54 22.69 6.10
C LEU A 202 -0.33 22.13 7.49
N ASN A 203 -1.03 21.04 7.80
CA ASN A 203 -0.93 20.33 9.05
C ASN A 203 -0.46 18.90 8.82
N VAL A 204 0.47 18.42 9.65
CA VAL A 204 0.83 17.01 9.69
C VAL A 204 -0.28 16.27 10.43
N VAL A 205 -0.91 15.31 9.76
CA VAL A 205 -1.98 14.50 10.34
C VAL A 205 -1.48 13.15 10.81
N SER A 206 -0.51 12.56 10.11
CA SER A 206 0.10 11.29 10.49
C SER A 206 1.56 11.18 10.04
N VAL A 207 2.30 10.32 10.73
CA VAL A 207 3.68 9.93 10.44
C VAL A 207 3.72 8.41 10.32
N MET A 208 3.87 7.94 9.09
CA MET A 208 3.91 6.53 8.73
C MET A 208 5.34 6.02 8.76
N CYS A 209 5.62 5.08 9.65
CA CYS A 209 6.93 4.46 9.79
C CYS A 209 6.77 2.98 10.17
N ASP A 210 7.71 2.17 9.71
CA ASP A 210 7.97 0.86 10.31
C ASP A 210 8.42 1.02 11.78
N THR A 211 8.47 -0.08 12.52
CA THR A 211 8.70 -0.02 13.96
C THR A 211 10.10 0.52 14.34
N PRO A 212 11.21 0.11 13.69
CA PRO A 212 12.53 0.71 13.90
C PRO A 212 12.61 2.21 13.57
N ALA A 213 12.12 2.66 12.41
CA ALA A 213 12.18 4.07 12.02
C ALA A 213 11.29 4.91 12.95
N ARG A 214 10.12 4.39 13.33
CA ARG A 214 9.24 5.02 14.33
C ARG A 214 9.97 5.29 15.64
N ALA A 215 10.67 4.30 16.19
CA ALA A 215 11.40 4.46 17.44
C ALA A 215 12.49 5.53 17.32
N PHE A 216 13.20 5.56 16.19
CA PHE A 216 14.22 6.58 15.91
C PHE A 216 13.63 7.99 15.82
N ILE A 217 12.60 8.20 15.00
CA ILE A 217 11.97 9.52 14.79
C ILE A 217 11.30 10.04 16.06
N ARG A 218 10.72 9.15 16.87
CA ARG A 218 10.13 9.52 18.16
C ARG A 218 11.17 9.71 19.28
N GLY A 219 12.38 9.20 19.12
CA GLY A 219 13.41 9.22 20.16
C GLY A 219 13.09 8.30 21.35
N VAL A 220 12.49 7.13 21.10
CA VAL A 220 12.03 6.19 22.14
C VAL A 220 12.70 4.82 22.03
N LYS A 221 12.54 3.99 23.06
CA LYS A 221 13.01 2.60 23.05
C LYS A 221 12.36 1.78 21.93
N SER A 222 13.12 0.80 21.44
CA SER A 222 12.67 -0.11 20.40
C SER A 222 11.56 -1.05 20.90
N HIS A 223 10.86 -1.67 19.96
CA HIS A 223 9.83 -2.67 20.21
C HIS A 223 10.29 -3.94 20.94
N THR A 224 11.59 -4.13 21.09
CA THR A 224 12.20 -5.24 21.83
C THR A 224 12.54 -4.89 23.28
N ALA A 225 12.34 -3.63 23.69
CA ALA A 225 12.58 -3.19 25.06
C ALA A 225 11.39 -3.50 25.98
N TYR A 226 11.66 -3.53 27.29
CA TYR A 226 10.63 -3.67 28.32
C TYR A 226 9.57 -2.56 28.21
N HIS A 227 9.97 -1.31 28.00
CA HIS A 227 9.07 -0.18 27.77
C HIS A 227 8.91 0.10 26.27
N GLY A 228 8.76 -0.97 25.47
CA GLY A 228 8.79 -0.90 24.00
C GLY A 228 7.46 -0.56 23.35
N CYS A 229 6.32 -0.70 24.05
CA CYS A 229 5.02 -0.31 23.48
C CYS A 229 4.90 1.20 23.37
N ASP A 230 4.51 1.66 22.18
CA ASP A 230 4.50 3.05 21.78
C ASP A 230 3.13 3.72 22.02
N LYS A 231 2.12 2.91 22.39
CA LYS A 231 0.72 3.30 22.68
C LYS A 231 0.25 3.03 24.11
N CYS A 232 0.90 2.16 24.89
CA CYS A 232 0.48 1.87 26.26
C CYS A 232 1.66 1.63 27.22
N HIS A 233 1.39 1.76 28.52
CA HIS A 233 2.37 1.67 29.62
C HIS A 233 2.72 0.24 30.04
N GLN A 234 2.34 -0.76 29.25
CA GLN A 234 2.64 -2.12 29.63
C GLN A 234 4.15 -2.37 29.63
N THR A 235 4.67 -2.90 30.72
CA THR A 235 6.03 -3.45 30.77
C THR A 235 6.05 -4.81 30.08
N GLY A 236 6.96 -4.98 29.14
CA GLY A 236 7.20 -6.23 28.44
C GLY A 236 7.73 -7.31 29.39
N VAL A 237 7.55 -8.57 29.01
CA VAL A 237 8.03 -9.73 29.77
C VAL A 237 8.95 -10.55 28.86
N TRP A 238 10.16 -10.84 29.34
CA TRP A 238 11.09 -11.71 28.63
C TRP A 238 10.68 -13.18 28.78
N LYS A 239 10.28 -13.83 27.69
CA LYS A 239 9.88 -15.25 27.67
C LYS A 239 10.56 -15.98 26.52
N SER A 240 11.29 -17.06 26.84
CA SER A 240 11.94 -17.94 25.85
C SER A 240 12.74 -17.17 24.78
N ASN A 241 13.65 -16.30 25.21
CA ASN A 241 14.51 -15.44 24.37
C ASN A 241 13.76 -14.43 23.51
N ARG A 242 12.59 -13.96 23.96
CA ARG A 242 11.77 -12.98 23.24
C ARG A 242 11.15 -11.99 24.22
N MET A 243 11.09 -10.72 23.81
CA MET A 243 10.26 -9.73 24.48
C MET A 243 8.78 -9.94 24.11
N THR A 244 7.92 -10.06 25.11
CA THR A 244 6.48 -10.29 24.93
C THR A 244 5.65 -9.25 25.64
N PHE A 245 4.43 -9.01 25.15
CA PHE A 245 3.49 -8.04 25.66
C PHE A 245 2.11 -8.70 25.85
N PRO A 246 1.88 -9.42 26.98
CA PRO A 246 0.68 -10.22 27.16
C PRO A 246 -0.58 -9.44 27.59
N GLU A 247 -0.47 -8.23 28.15
CA GLU A 247 -1.66 -7.49 28.59
C GLU A 247 -2.39 -6.83 27.42
N VAL A 248 -3.72 -6.78 27.52
CA VAL A 248 -4.58 -6.15 26.51
C VAL A 248 -5.27 -4.88 27.03
N ASN A 249 -5.26 -4.66 28.35
CA ASN A 249 -5.97 -3.57 29.04
C ASN A 249 -5.04 -2.55 29.70
N ALA A 250 -3.76 -2.54 29.33
CA ALA A 250 -2.78 -1.60 29.89
C ALA A 250 -3.18 -0.13 29.64
N LYS A 251 -2.82 0.73 30.59
CA LYS A 251 -3.10 2.17 30.51
C LYS A 251 -2.47 2.78 29.25
N ARG A 252 -3.28 3.46 28.44
CA ARG A 252 -2.79 4.11 27.20
C ARG A 252 -1.87 5.28 27.51
N ARG A 253 -0.89 5.50 26.61
CA ARG A 253 -0.09 6.72 26.54
C ARG A 253 -0.94 7.82 25.91
N THR A 254 -0.73 9.05 26.35
CA THR A 254 -1.34 10.25 25.77
C THR A 254 -0.26 11.17 25.23
N ASP A 255 -0.62 12.04 24.29
CA ASP A 255 0.34 13.04 23.78
C ASP A 255 0.86 13.95 24.89
N GLU A 256 0.02 14.24 25.89
CA GLU A 256 0.42 15.00 27.06
C GLU A 256 1.45 14.26 27.92
N SER A 257 1.21 12.99 28.23
CA SER A 257 2.18 12.17 28.97
C SER A 257 3.52 12.05 28.24
N PHE A 258 3.49 12.04 26.91
CA PHE A 258 4.68 11.97 26.07
C PHE A 258 5.47 13.28 26.10
N ARG A 259 4.79 14.43 25.96
CA ARG A 259 5.42 15.76 26.06
C ARG A 259 6.06 16.00 27.42
N GLN A 260 5.39 15.56 28.48
CA GLN A 260 5.88 15.65 29.84
C GLN A 260 6.94 14.58 30.17
N ALA A 261 7.22 13.65 29.25
CA ALA A 261 8.13 12.53 29.41
C ALA A 261 7.90 11.73 30.71
N THR A 262 6.63 11.48 31.08
CA THR A 262 6.30 10.85 32.38
C THR A 262 6.77 9.40 32.52
N ASP A 263 7.06 8.71 31.42
CA ASP A 263 7.63 7.36 31.38
C ASP A 263 9.11 7.45 30.96
N GLU A 264 9.98 7.82 31.90
CA GLU A 264 11.42 8.03 31.64
C GLU A 264 12.08 6.81 30.97
N GLU A 265 11.62 5.60 31.30
CA GLU A 265 12.15 4.37 30.72
C GLU A 265 11.71 4.14 29.27
N HIS A 266 10.72 4.87 28.76
CA HIS A 266 10.33 4.80 27.35
C HIS A 266 11.15 5.73 26.46
N HIS A 267 11.63 6.86 26.99
CA HIS A 267 12.33 7.89 26.22
C HIS A 267 13.84 7.63 26.15
N ILE A 268 14.44 7.88 24.98
CA ILE A 268 15.90 7.82 24.76
C ILE A 268 16.46 9.21 24.50
N GLN A 269 15.79 9.98 23.63
CA GLN A 269 16.23 11.31 23.24
C GLN A 269 15.03 12.18 22.86
N HIS A 270 15.22 13.49 22.87
CA HIS A 270 14.21 14.45 22.44
C HIS A 270 14.03 14.43 20.90
N SER A 271 12.79 14.53 20.42
CA SER A 271 12.49 14.62 18.99
C SER A 271 12.10 16.05 18.60
N PRO A 272 12.77 16.71 17.65
CA PRO A 272 12.39 18.06 17.19
C PRO A 272 10.94 18.24 16.73
N LEU A 273 10.22 17.14 16.43
CA LEU A 273 8.80 17.21 16.06
C LEU A 273 7.92 17.64 17.24
N THR A 274 8.32 17.37 18.50
CA THR A 274 7.57 17.84 19.68
C THR A 274 7.61 19.36 19.83
N ASP A 275 8.70 20.01 19.40
CA ASP A 275 8.87 21.48 19.51
C ASP A 275 7.86 22.25 18.68
N ILE A 276 7.42 21.66 17.57
CA ILE A 276 6.36 22.20 16.74
C ILE A 276 5.02 21.57 17.09
N GLY A 277 4.82 21.01 18.28
CA GLY A 277 3.52 20.52 18.75
C GLY A 277 2.92 19.40 17.88
N ILE A 278 3.74 18.53 17.30
CA ILE A 278 3.24 17.27 16.71
C ILE A 278 2.97 16.28 17.85
N ASP A 279 1.79 15.68 17.81
CA ASP A 279 1.32 14.72 18.78
C ASP A 279 1.98 13.35 18.57
N MET A 280 2.92 12.98 19.45
CA MET A 280 3.81 11.83 19.23
C MET A 280 3.18 10.47 19.50
N VAL A 281 1.97 10.41 20.08
CA VAL A 281 1.20 9.19 20.25
C VAL A 281 0.13 9.10 19.17
N THR A 282 -0.69 10.14 19.00
CA THR A 282 -1.84 10.09 18.08
C THR A 282 -1.46 10.30 16.62
N CYS A 283 -0.49 11.17 16.27
CA CYS A 283 0.00 11.31 14.89
C CYS A 283 0.88 10.14 14.43
N PHE A 284 1.22 9.18 15.28
CA PHE A 284 2.00 7.99 14.90
C PHE A 284 1.10 6.74 14.94
N PRO A 285 0.16 6.55 14.00
CA PRO A 285 -0.68 5.34 13.97
C PRO A 285 0.15 4.10 13.67
N HIS A 286 -0.25 2.92 14.14
CA HIS A 286 0.40 1.68 13.70
C HIS A 286 0.21 1.46 12.20
N ASP A 287 1.30 1.18 11.49
CA ASP A 287 1.23 0.91 10.06
C ASP A 287 0.57 -0.45 9.79
N TYR A 288 -0.60 -0.40 9.14
CA TYR A 288 -1.36 -1.60 8.75
C TYR A 288 -0.52 -2.62 7.97
N MET A 289 0.30 -2.16 7.02
CA MET A 289 1.11 -3.01 6.15
C MET A 289 2.14 -3.80 6.96
N HIS A 290 2.89 -3.11 7.82
CA HIS A 290 3.96 -3.70 8.63
C HIS A 290 3.41 -4.49 9.82
N LEU A 291 2.45 -3.95 10.55
CA LEU A 291 1.90 -4.56 11.76
C LEU A 291 1.10 -5.82 11.42
N VAL A 292 0.11 -5.69 10.53
CA VAL A 292 -0.90 -6.74 10.31
C VAL A 292 -0.46 -7.69 9.21
N CYS A 293 -0.15 -7.18 8.01
CA CYS A 293 0.17 -8.04 6.87
C CYS A 293 1.54 -8.72 7.07
N LEU A 294 2.62 -7.94 7.19
CA LEU A 294 3.98 -8.49 7.32
C LEU A 294 4.26 -9.04 8.72
N GLY A 295 3.65 -8.48 9.76
CA GLY A 295 3.86 -8.88 11.15
C GLY A 295 3.00 -10.06 11.60
N VAL A 296 1.68 -9.86 11.66
CA VAL A 296 0.74 -10.86 12.22
C VAL A 296 0.43 -11.98 11.23
N MET A 297 0.00 -11.66 10.00
CA MET A 297 -0.44 -12.66 9.04
C MET A 297 0.71 -13.58 8.61
N ARG A 298 1.90 -13.03 8.34
CA ARG A 298 3.10 -13.85 8.07
C ARG A 298 3.40 -14.81 9.22
N ARG A 299 3.32 -14.31 10.46
CA ARG A 299 3.56 -15.12 11.66
C ARG A 299 2.56 -16.25 11.81
N LEU A 300 1.28 -16.02 11.55
CA LEU A 300 0.27 -17.08 11.57
C LEU A 300 0.61 -18.19 10.57
N LEU A 301 0.99 -17.84 9.34
CA LEU A 301 1.45 -18.83 8.34
C LEU A 301 2.66 -19.62 8.83
N ASP A 302 3.64 -18.96 9.45
CA ASP A 302 4.81 -19.64 10.01
C ASP A 302 4.48 -20.54 11.19
N LEU A 303 3.52 -20.18 12.03
CA LEU A 303 3.06 -21.01 13.14
C LEU A 303 2.33 -22.28 12.64
N TRP A 304 1.58 -22.18 11.55
CA TRP A 304 0.85 -23.32 11.00
C TRP A 304 1.73 -24.24 10.15
N ILE A 305 2.70 -23.69 9.41
CA ILE A 305 3.43 -24.44 8.36
C ILE A 305 4.86 -24.77 8.78
N SER A 306 5.54 -23.86 9.49
CA SER A 306 6.93 -24.07 9.90
C SER A 306 7.02 -24.90 11.19
N THR A 307 8.24 -25.33 11.55
CA THR A 307 8.51 -26.03 12.81
C THR A 307 8.46 -25.13 14.04
N ILE A 308 8.16 -23.84 13.86
CA ILE A 308 8.18 -22.81 14.91
C ILE A 308 6.96 -22.93 15.84
N GLY A 309 5.79 -23.25 15.29
CA GLY A 309 4.54 -23.31 16.06
C GLY A 309 4.36 -24.58 16.89
N PRO A 310 3.47 -24.56 17.90
CA PRO A 310 3.10 -25.76 18.65
C PRO A 310 2.53 -26.85 17.74
N LEU A 311 2.78 -28.12 18.07
CA LEU A 311 2.37 -29.26 17.24
C LEU A 311 0.87 -29.30 16.96
N HIS A 312 0.01 -28.92 17.92
CA HIS A 312 -1.44 -28.94 17.75
C HIS A 312 -1.96 -27.85 16.81
N CYS A 313 -1.20 -26.76 16.60
CA CYS A 313 -1.58 -25.70 15.66
C CYS A 313 -1.08 -25.94 14.23
N ARG A 314 -0.18 -26.91 14.03
CA ARG A 314 0.48 -27.15 12.76
C ARG A 314 -0.39 -27.98 11.82
N ILE A 315 -0.29 -27.67 10.53
CA ILE A 315 -0.88 -28.48 9.47
C ILE A 315 0.13 -29.48 8.91
N SER A 316 -0.35 -30.64 8.47
CA SER A 316 0.47 -31.65 7.80
C SER A 316 0.89 -31.19 6.41
N SER A 317 1.89 -31.86 5.82
CA SER A 317 2.30 -31.61 4.43
C SER A 317 1.16 -31.82 3.44
N ILE A 318 0.29 -32.81 3.67
CA ILE A 318 -0.90 -33.07 2.85
C ILE A 318 -1.87 -31.89 2.94
N GLN A 319 -2.16 -31.41 4.15
CA GLN A 319 -3.02 -30.23 4.35
C GLN A 319 -2.42 -28.97 3.71
N ALA A 320 -1.11 -28.76 3.82
CA ALA A 320 -0.43 -27.64 3.17
C ALA A 320 -0.49 -27.72 1.63
N SER A 321 -0.39 -28.93 1.05
CA SER A 321 -0.61 -29.16 -0.37
C SER A 321 -2.04 -28.82 -0.77
N MET A 322 -3.04 -29.30 -0.01
CA MET A 322 -4.45 -28.99 -0.26
C MET A 322 -4.73 -27.48 -0.26
N VAL A 323 -4.16 -26.72 0.67
CA VAL A 323 -4.30 -25.25 0.69
C VAL A 323 -3.63 -24.63 -0.52
N SER A 324 -2.46 -25.13 -0.92
CA SER A 324 -1.74 -24.65 -2.11
C SER A 324 -2.55 -24.90 -3.38
N ASP A 325 -3.11 -26.09 -3.56
CA ASP A 325 -3.94 -26.45 -4.71
C ASP A 325 -5.19 -25.57 -4.78
N ARG A 326 -5.84 -25.34 -3.62
CA ARG A 326 -6.97 -24.41 -3.51
C ARG A 326 -6.56 -23.00 -3.90
N LEU A 327 -5.43 -22.47 -3.40
CA LEU A 327 -4.92 -21.14 -3.79
C LEU A 327 -4.67 -21.03 -5.29
N LEU A 328 -4.03 -22.04 -5.90
CA LEU A 328 -3.76 -22.07 -7.33
C LEU A 328 -5.05 -22.09 -8.17
N ALA A 329 -6.08 -22.81 -7.71
CA ALA A 329 -7.40 -22.82 -8.35
C ALA A 329 -8.12 -21.45 -8.28
N LEU A 330 -7.80 -20.59 -7.30
CA LEU A 330 -8.36 -19.24 -7.19
C LEU A 330 -7.73 -18.24 -8.18
N ARG A 331 -6.59 -18.55 -8.81
CA ARG A 331 -5.82 -17.58 -9.63
C ARG A 331 -6.60 -16.97 -10.79
N SER A 332 -7.49 -17.74 -11.42
CA SER A 332 -8.34 -17.28 -12.54
C SER A 332 -9.49 -16.38 -12.10
N TYR A 333 -9.74 -16.29 -10.80
CA TYR A 333 -10.86 -15.57 -10.19
C TYR A 333 -10.44 -14.28 -9.48
N ILE A 334 -9.13 -14.01 -9.38
CA ILE A 334 -8.62 -12.81 -8.73
C ILE A 334 -8.70 -11.60 -9.66
N PRO A 335 -9.45 -10.54 -9.29
CA PRO A 335 -9.63 -9.34 -10.10
C PRO A 335 -8.33 -8.65 -10.49
N SER A 336 -8.42 -7.83 -11.53
CA SER A 336 -7.27 -7.13 -12.10
C SER A 336 -6.69 -6.01 -11.21
N GLU A 337 -7.40 -5.60 -10.17
CA GLU A 337 -6.97 -4.60 -9.15
C GLU A 337 -5.91 -5.14 -8.20
N PHE A 338 -5.81 -6.48 -8.06
CA PHE A 338 -4.74 -7.08 -7.28
C PHE A 338 -3.44 -7.11 -8.11
N ALA A 339 -2.33 -6.71 -7.48
CA ALA A 339 -1.03 -6.69 -8.15
C ALA A 339 -0.50 -8.11 -8.40
N ARG A 340 -0.88 -9.07 -7.56
CA ARG A 340 -0.41 -10.46 -7.62
C ARG A 340 -1.56 -11.45 -7.51
N ARG A 341 -1.39 -12.58 -8.19
CA ARG A 341 -2.28 -13.74 -8.07
C ARG A 341 -1.75 -14.70 -6.98
N PRO A 342 -2.64 -15.45 -6.31
CA PRO A 342 -2.27 -16.43 -5.30
C PRO A 342 -1.18 -17.38 -5.77
N ARG A 343 -0.19 -17.61 -4.90
CA ARG A 343 0.88 -18.60 -5.08
C ARG A 343 0.72 -19.72 -4.06
N ALA A 344 1.46 -20.81 -4.24
CA ALA A 344 1.45 -21.92 -3.29
C ALA A 344 2.07 -21.51 -1.94
N LEU A 345 1.74 -22.25 -0.88
CA LEU A 345 2.30 -22.01 0.46
C LEU A 345 3.81 -22.26 0.55
N ALA A 346 4.36 -23.03 -0.39
CA ALA A 346 5.80 -23.22 -0.52
C ALA A 346 6.53 -21.90 -0.77
N ASP A 347 5.90 -20.95 -1.48
CA ASP A 347 6.47 -19.64 -1.80
C ASP A 347 6.21 -18.59 -0.71
N ARG A 348 5.58 -18.95 0.43
CA ARG A 348 5.11 -17.98 1.44
C ARG A 348 6.21 -17.04 1.95
N CYS A 349 7.44 -17.52 2.03
CA CYS A 349 8.58 -16.70 2.47
C CYS A 349 8.81 -15.50 1.53
N ARG A 350 8.47 -15.66 0.24
CA ARG A 350 8.58 -14.65 -0.81
C ARG A 350 7.30 -13.86 -1.05
N TRP A 351 6.24 -14.08 -0.27
CA TRP A 351 5.00 -13.31 -0.41
C TRP A 351 5.21 -11.86 0.04
N LYS A 352 4.73 -10.91 -0.75
CA LYS A 352 4.74 -9.48 -0.37
C LYS A 352 3.53 -9.14 0.51
N ALA A 353 3.55 -7.96 1.13
CA ALA A 353 2.46 -7.49 1.98
C ALA A 353 1.09 -7.53 1.28
N THR A 354 1.03 -7.22 -0.03
CA THR A 354 -0.19 -7.30 -0.84
C THR A 354 -0.79 -8.71 -0.89
N GLU A 355 0.05 -9.74 -1.01
CA GLU A 355 -0.41 -11.14 -1.02
C GLU A 355 -0.89 -11.59 0.36
N LEU A 356 -0.22 -11.12 1.42
CA LEU A 356 -0.65 -11.39 2.79
C LEU A 356 -1.98 -10.68 3.11
N ARG A 357 -2.19 -9.45 2.61
CA ARG A 357 -3.48 -8.75 2.68
C ARG A 357 -4.57 -9.52 1.92
N GLN A 358 -4.28 -9.94 0.69
CA GLN A 358 -5.19 -10.76 -0.12
C GLN A 358 -5.58 -12.06 0.61
N PHE A 359 -4.59 -12.72 1.22
CA PHE A 359 -4.81 -13.92 2.01
C PHE A 359 -5.67 -13.66 3.23
N LEU A 360 -5.35 -12.62 4.02
CA LEU A 360 -6.09 -12.29 5.24
C LEU A 360 -7.57 -11.97 4.97
N LEU A 361 -7.86 -11.21 3.92
CA LEU A 361 -9.19 -10.64 3.70
C LEU A 361 -10.08 -11.42 2.73
N TYR A 362 -9.50 -12.19 1.80
CA TYR A 362 -10.26 -12.81 0.71
C TYR A 362 -10.01 -14.31 0.61
N THR A 363 -8.77 -14.73 0.35
CA THR A 363 -8.52 -16.13 -0.01
C THR A 363 -8.36 -17.05 1.20
N GLY A 364 -7.74 -16.58 2.28
CA GLY A 364 -7.51 -17.32 3.53
C GLY A 364 -8.78 -17.90 4.15
N PRO A 365 -9.86 -17.11 4.36
CA PRO A 365 -11.14 -17.64 4.86
C PRO A 365 -11.69 -18.79 4.01
N VAL A 366 -11.49 -18.76 2.70
CA VAL A 366 -11.98 -19.80 1.79
C VAL A 366 -11.09 -21.04 1.81
N VAL A 367 -9.76 -20.87 1.70
CA VAL A 367 -8.84 -22.01 1.50
C VAL A 367 -8.53 -22.76 2.79
N LEU A 368 -8.55 -22.08 3.94
CA LEU A 368 -8.28 -22.68 5.26
C LEU A 368 -9.48 -23.40 5.85
N ASN A 369 -10.69 -23.15 5.34
CA ASN A 369 -11.92 -23.76 5.81
C ASN A 369 -11.87 -25.29 5.65
N GLY A 370 -12.09 -26.00 6.76
CA GLY A 370 -12.01 -27.46 6.84
C GLY A 370 -10.59 -28.01 6.75
N VAL A 371 -9.54 -27.17 6.82
CA VAL A 371 -8.14 -27.59 6.89
C VAL A 371 -7.57 -27.33 8.28
N LEU A 372 -7.71 -26.11 8.79
CA LEU A 372 -7.30 -25.77 10.15
C LEU A 372 -8.26 -26.39 11.16
N GLN A 373 -7.75 -26.71 12.36
CA GLN A 373 -8.59 -27.08 13.50
C GLN A 373 -9.54 -25.92 13.84
N THR A 374 -10.75 -26.23 14.28
CA THR A 374 -11.83 -25.26 14.48
C THR A 374 -11.41 -24.06 15.33
N GLN A 375 -10.76 -24.29 16.49
CA GLN A 375 -10.31 -23.21 17.38
C GLN A 375 -9.27 -22.28 16.73
N ILE A 376 -8.39 -22.85 15.89
CA ILE A 376 -7.34 -22.10 15.17
C ILE A 376 -7.97 -21.30 14.02
N TYR A 377 -8.92 -21.90 13.30
CA TYR A 377 -9.66 -21.23 12.25
C TYR A 377 -10.54 -20.09 12.81
N ASP A 378 -11.24 -20.32 13.91
CA ASP A 378 -12.07 -19.31 14.58
C ASP A 378 -11.22 -18.14 15.08
N ASN A 379 -10.04 -18.41 15.65
CA ASN A 379 -9.10 -17.36 16.00
C ASN A 379 -8.63 -16.58 14.75
N PHE A 380 -8.31 -17.25 13.64
CA PHE A 380 -8.02 -16.56 12.37
C PHE A 380 -9.21 -15.71 11.88
N MET A 381 -10.44 -16.20 12.00
CA MET A 381 -11.65 -15.47 11.61
C MET A 381 -11.88 -14.21 12.46
N LEU A 382 -11.52 -14.22 13.75
CA LEU A 382 -11.53 -12.99 14.57
C LEU A 382 -10.64 -11.91 13.96
N LEU A 383 -9.40 -12.26 13.59
CA LEU A 383 -8.48 -11.32 12.95
C LEU A 383 -8.98 -10.88 11.57
N SER A 384 -9.36 -11.83 10.71
CA SER A 384 -9.81 -11.57 9.35
C SER A 384 -11.00 -10.62 9.33
N VAL A 385 -12.02 -10.87 10.16
CA VAL A 385 -13.23 -10.03 10.23
C VAL A 385 -12.94 -8.68 10.86
N ALA A 386 -12.15 -8.61 11.94
CA ALA A 386 -11.82 -7.33 12.56
C ALA A 386 -11.06 -6.41 11.60
N VAL A 387 -10.08 -6.96 10.89
CA VAL A 387 -9.29 -6.20 9.90
C VAL A 387 -10.14 -5.84 8.69
N TYR A 388 -11.05 -6.72 8.24
CA TYR A 388 -12.00 -6.41 7.18
C TYR A 388 -12.88 -5.21 7.53
N ILE A 389 -13.43 -5.18 8.75
CA ILE A 389 -14.23 -4.06 9.27
C ILE A 389 -13.41 -2.76 9.27
N LEU A 390 -12.22 -2.78 9.87
CA LEU A 390 -11.37 -1.59 10.00
C LEU A 390 -10.82 -1.08 8.66
N ALA A 391 -10.66 -1.97 7.68
CA ALA A 391 -10.23 -1.61 6.34
C ALA A 391 -11.37 -1.05 5.46
N SER A 392 -12.62 -1.46 5.71
CA SER A 392 -13.78 -0.99 4.96
C SER A 392 -14.11 0.47 5.30
N PRO A 393 -14.13 1.40 4.33
CA PRO A 393 -14.58 2.78 4.57
C PRO A 393 -16.02 2.87 5.10
N GLU A 394 -16.85 1.85 4.83
CA GLU A 394 -18.25 1.79 5.27
C GLU A 394 -18.38 1.35 6.73
N PHE A 395 -17.57 0.37 7.16
CA PHE A 395 -17.72 -0.25 8.48
C PHE A 395 -16.73 0.26 9.53
N CYS A 396 -15.61 0.88 9.13
CA CYS A 396 -14.49 1.16 10.02
C CYS A 396 -14.83 2.06 11.20
N MET A 397 -15.81 2.95 11.05
CA MET A 397 -16.30 3.84 12.10
C MET A 397 -17.50 3.24 12.83
N GLU A 398 -18.50 2.74 12.11
CA GLU A 398 -19.76 2.21 12.67
C GLU A 398 -19.52 0.98 13.55
N MET A 399 -18.68 0.05 13.10
CA MET A 399 -18.41 -1.22 13.78
C MET A 399 -17.05 -1.21 14.50
N ASN A 400 -16.45 -0.03 14.73
CA ASN A 400 -15.09 0.08 15.27
C ASN A 400 -14.93 -0.60 16.63
N ASP A 401 -15.86 -0.36 17.56
CA ASP A 401 -15.82 -0.93 18.91
C ASP A 401 -15.99 -2.45 18.90
N PHE A 402 -16.79 -2.96 17.96
CA PHE A 402 -16.90 -4.40 17.73
C PHE A 402 -15.57 -4.97 17.21
N ALA A 403 -14.97 -4.34 16.19
CA ALA A 403 -13.64 -4.72 15.70
C ALA A 403 -12.57 -4.70 16.80
N ASN A 404 -12.59 -3.69 17.68
CA ASN A 404 -11.70 -3.63 18.86
C ASN A 404 -11.88 -4.84 19.77
N THR A 405 -13.13 -5.23 20.03
CA THR A 405 -13.46 -6.42 20.82
C THR A 405 -12.89 -7.68 20.17
N LEU A 406 -13.09 -7.84 18.86
CA LEU A 406 -12.54 -8.99 18.11
C LEU A 406 -11.01 -9.04 18.15
N LEU A 407 -10.31 -7.91 18.01
CA LEU A 407 -8.84 -7.86 18.08
C LEU A 407 -8.33 -8.21 19.47
N ARG A 408 -8.99 -7.74 20.53
CA ARG A 408 -8.64 -8.09 21.92
C ARG A 408 -8.84 -9.59 22.17
N SER A 409 -10.00 -10.13 21.79
CA SER A 409 -10.26 -11.57 21.89
C SER A 409 -9.30 -12.39 21.03
N PHE A 410 -8.90 -11.89 19.86
CA PHE A 410 -7.87 -12.54 19.05
C PHE A 410 -6.56 -12.66 19.82
N VAL A 411 -6.07 -11.57 20.42
CA VAL A 411 -4.80 -11.55 21.16
C VAL A 411 -4.84 -12.45 22.39
N GLU A 412 -5.94 -12.42 23.17
CA GLU A 412 -6.13 -13.27 24.35
C GLU A 412 -6.15 -14.76 23.96
N HIS A 413 -6.98 -15.15 22.99
CA HIS A 413 -7.03 -16.53 22.51
C HIS A 413 -5.73 -16.96 21.83
N PHE A 414 -5.02 -16.04 21.15
CA PHE A 414 -3.74 -16.33 20.53
C PHE A 414 -2.70 -16.75 21.58
N GLY A 415 -2.65 -16.08 22.73
CA GLY A 415 -1.79 -16.44 23.84
C GLY A 415 -2.02 -17.86 24.35
N GLN A 416 -3.29 -18.26 24.45
CA GLN A 416 -3.70 -19.60 24.90
C GLN A 416 -3.42 -20.68 23.86
N LEU A 417 -3.73 -20.41 22.59
CA LEU A 417 -3.62 -21.38 21.50
C LEU A 417 -2.19 -21.60 21.04
N TYR A 418 -1.42 -20.53 20.83
CA TYR A 418 -0.07 -20.61 20.28
C TYR A 418 1.01 -20.54 21.37
N GLY A 419 0.70 -19.97 22.53
CA GLY A 419 1.61 -19.78 23.66
C GLY A 419 2.09 -18.34 23.80
N GLU A 420 2.21 -17.89 25.05
CA GLU A 420 2.53 -16.51 25.40
C GLU A 420 3.87 -16.00 24.85
N LYS A 421 4.84 -16.89 24.60
CA LYS A 421 6.13 -16.55 23.96
C LYS A 421 5.99 -15.93 22.56
N PHE A 422 4.82 -16.07 21.93
CA PHE A 422 4.53 -15.50 20.62
C PHE A 422 3.77 -14.17 20.65
N LEU A 423 3.33 -13.71 21.83
CA LEU A 423 2.69 -12.40 22.06
C LEU A 423 3.73 -11.28 21.97
N VAL A 424 4.42 -11.18 20.84
CA VAL A 424 5.41 -10.13 20.59
C VAL A 424 4.72 -8.81 20.20
N TYR A 425 5.49 -7.73 20.08
CA TYR A 425 5.02 -6.38 19.75
C TYR A 425 3.94 -6.36 18.66
N ASN A 426 4.13 -7.04 17.52
CA ASN A 426 3.16 -6.99 16.42
C ASN A 426 1.80 -7.60 16.77
N ILE A 427 1.76 -8.64 17.62
CA ILE A 427 0.50 -9.23 18.07
C ILE A 427 -0.18 -8.29 19.06
N HIS A 428 0.57 -7.75 20.01
CA HIS A 428 0.05 -6.78 20.99
C HIS A 428 -0.45 -5.50 20.31
N GLY A 429 0.25 -4.98 19.29
CA GLY A 429 -0.12 -3.76 18.57
C GLY A 429 -1.54 -3.76 18.01
N LEU A 430 -2.12 -4.95 17.75
CA LEU A 430 -3.51 -5.08 17.31
C LEU A 430 -4.51 -4.46 18.28
N VAL A 431 -4.27 -4.48 19.60
CA VAL A 431 -5.23 -3.95 20.58
C VAL A 431 -5.36 -2.42 20.56
N HIS A 432 -4.49 -1.75 19.80
CA HIS A 432 -4.47 -0.30 19.61
C HIS A 432 -4.99 0.14 18.23
N LEU A 433 -5.14 -0.80 17.30
CA LEU A 433 -5.42 -0.51 15.90
C LEU A 433 -6.78 0.16 15.66
N SER A 434 -7.79 -0.22 16.46
CA SER A 434 -9.13 0.37 16.42
C SER A 434 -9.14 1.87 16.72
N GLU A 435 -8.33 2.30 17.70
CA GLU A 435 -8.19 3.70 18.08
C GLU A 435 -7.50 4.51 16.99
N ASP A 436 -6.43 3.95 16.40
CA ASP A 436 -5.76 4.59 15.27
C ASP A 436 -6.75 4.81 14.11
N VAL A 437 -7.66 3.87 13.86
CA VAL A 437 -8.72 4.01 12.84
C VAL A 437 -9.75 5.08 13.20
N LYS A 438 -10.13 5.21 14.48
CA LYS A 438 -11.05 6.29 14.91
C LYS A 438 -10.50 7.69 14.63
N ILE A 439 -9.18 7.84 14.72
CA ILE A 439 -8.50 9.13 14.53
C ILE A 439 -8.25 9.40 13.04
N HIS A 440 -7.75 8.41 12.31
CA HIS A 440 -7.19 8.60 10.96
C HIS A 440 -8.09 8.14 9.83
N GLY A 441 -9.16 7.40 10.12
CA GLY A 441 -10.01 6.72 9.14
C GLY A 441 -9.58 5.28 8.90
N ASN A 442 -10.05 4.68 7.80
CA ASN A 442 -9.81 3.26 7.53
C ASN A 442 -8.32 2.89 7.41
N LEU A 443 -8.01 1.59 7.48
CA LEU A 443 -6.63 1.09 7.52
C LEU A 443 -5.76 1.48 6.32
N ASP A 444 -6.34 1.74 5.15
CA ASP A 444 -5.59 2.19 3.97
C ASP A 444 -4.98 3.58 4.16
N LEU A 445 -5.68 4.47 4.88
CA LEU A 445 -5.19 5.81 5.20
C LEU A 445 -4.02 5.79 6.19
N ILE A 446 -3.77 4.67 6.87
CA ILE A 446 -2.64 4.47 7.80
C ILE A 446 -1.78 3.28 7.36
N SER A 447 -1.50 3.20 6.05
CA SER A 447 -0.70 2.14 5.47
C SER A 447 0.60 2.63 4.82
N GLY A 448 1.65 1.82 4.91
CA GLY A 448 2.94 2.04 4.26
C GLY A 448 2.96 1.71 2.75
N PHE A 449 1.88 1.18 2.17
CA PHE A 449 1.87 0.70 0.77
C PHE A 449 2.29 1.77 -0.27
N PRO A 450 1.78 3.02 -0.22
CA PRO A 450 2.18 4.05 -1.19
C PRO A 450 3.66 4.42 -1.07
N PHE A 451 4.17 4.46 0.17
CA PHE A 451 5.56 4.80 0.48
C PHE A 451 6.52 3.71 0.03
N GLU A 452 6.24 2.43 0.34
CA GLU A 452 7.05 1.29 -0.10
C GLU A 452 7.14 1.20 -1.63
N ASN A 453 6.03 1.45 -2.34
CA ASN A 453 6.04 1.51 -3.80
C ASN A 453 6.95 2.64 -4.32
N PHE A 454 6.87 3.83 -3.69
CA PHE A 454 7.74 4.95 -4.03
C PHE A 454 9.21 4.66 -3.73
N LEU A 455 9.53 4.04 -2.60
CA LEU A 455 10.89 3.62 -2.25
C LEU A 455 11.46 2.64 -3.28
N GLY A 456 10.64 1.70 -3.76
CA GLY A 456 11.00 0.80 -4.85
C GLY A 456 11.35 1.55 -6.14
N LYS A 457 10.55 2.56 -6.52
CA LYS A 457 10.85 3.44 -7.67
C LYS A 457 12.11 4.25 -7.45
N LEU A 458 12.29 4.82 -6.25
CA LEU A 458 13.44 5.63 -5.87
C LEU A 458 14.75 4.83 -5.96
N LYS A 459 14.74 3.58 -5.48
CA LYS A 459 15.89 2.66 -5.56
C LYS A 459 16.31 2.41 -7.01
N LYS A 460 15.36 2.23 -7.93
CA LYS A 460 15.63 2.03 -9.37
C LYS A 460 16.27 3.23 -10.06
N LEU A 461 16.18 4.44 -9.48
CA LEU A 461 16.87 5.62 -10.01
C LEU A 461 18.38 5.59 -9.78
N VAL A 462 18.85 4.74 -8.84
CA VAL A 462 20.27 4.52 -8.58
C VAL A 462 20.81 3.46 -9.53
N ARG A 463 21.80 3.81 -10.35
CA ARG A 463 22.39 2.88 -11.34
C ARG A 463 23.73 2.31 -10.92
N GLY A 464 24.37 2.94 -9.95
CA GLY A 464 25.68 2.52 -9.46
C GLY A 464 26.02 3.15 -8.12
N PRO A 465 27.12 2.72 -7.50
CA PRO A 465 27.48 3.09 -6.13
C PRO A 465 27.99 4.52 -5.98
N CYS A 466 28.45 5.16 -7.05
CA CYS A 466 29.10 6.47 -6.99
C CYS A 466 28.07 7.61 -6.85
N ASN A 467 28.12 8.36 -5.75
CA ASN A 467 27.23 9.50 -5.48
C ASN A 467 25.72 9.18 -5.68
N PRO A 468 25.15 8.20 -4.96
CA PRO A 468 23.78 7.74 -5.19
C PRO A 468 22.75 8.87 -5.05
N LEU A 469 22.89 9.73 -4.04
CA LEU A 469 22.01 10.88 -3.81
C LEU A 469 21.96 11.78 -5.04
N THR A 470 23.11 12.16 -5.60
CA THR A 470 23.20 13.02 -6.77
C THR A 470 22.57 12.38 -8.01
N GLN A 471 22.69 11.06 -8.17
CA GLN A 471 22.04 10.34 -9.27
C GLN A 471 20.52 10.48 -9.19
N VAL A 472 19.95 10.24 -8.00
CA VAL A 472 18.51 10.35 -7.76
C VAL A 472 18.02 11.76 -8.02
N MET A 473 18.70 12.78 -7.48
CA MET A 473 18.30 14.18 -7.66
C MET A 473 18.26 14.60 -9.14
N ARG A 474 19.24 14.13 -9.92
CA ARG A 474 19.25 14.36 -11.38
C ARG A 474 18.05 13.73 -12.05
N ARG A 475 17.78 12.45 -11.76
CA ARG A 475 16.67 11.71 -12.39
C ARG A 475 15.32 12.29 -12.02
N LEU A 476 15.13 12.68 -10.77
CA LEU A 476 13.90 13.36 -10.35
C LEU A 476 13.73 14.70 -11.06
N SER A 477 14.80 15.49 -11.23
CA SER A 477 14.71 16.74 -12.01
C SER A 477 14.32 16.52 -13.48
N GLU A 478 14.78 15.43 -14.08
CA GLU A 478 14.43 15.05 -15.47
C GLU A 478 12.94 14.70 -15.57
N ILE A 479 12.42 13.94 -14.60
CA ILE A 479 11.00 13.58 -14.48
C ILE A 479 10.12 14.80 -14.19
N GLU A 480 10.59 15.72 -13.34
CA GLU A 480 9.86 16.95 -13.06
C GLU A 480 9.75 17.87 -14.29
N ASN A 481 10.75 17.86 -15.16
CA ASN A 481 10.79 18.72 -16.35
C ASN A 481 9.98 18.17 -17.54
N SER A 482 9.60 16.88 -17.53
CA SER A 482 8.73 16.34 -18.55
C SER A 482 7.27 16.66 -18.25
N ASN A 483 6.46 16.77 -19.31
CA ASN A 483 5.00 16.76 -19.22
C ASN A 483 4.45 15.36 -18.91
N TYR A 484 5.32 14.44 -18.49
CA TYR A 484 4.95 13.11 -18.04
C TYR A 484 4.20 13.26 -16.71
N SER A 485 2.90 13.51 -16.79
CA SER A 485 2.00 13.34 -15.66
C SER A 485 1.91 11.85 -15.39
N CYS A 486 2.49 11.40 -14.28
CA CYS A 486 2.11 10.12 -13.70
C CYS A 486 0.66 10.31 -13.22
N ASP A 487 -0.29 9.87 -14.06
CA ASP A 487 -1.71 9.64 -13.79
C ASP A 487 -2.39 10.62 -12.82
N VAL A 488 -2.89 11.72 -13.38
CA VAL A 488 -4.13 12.36 -12.89
C VAL A 488 -5.13 12.33 -14.03
N GLU A 489 -5.40 11.13 -14.56
CA GLU A 489 -6.66 10.90 -15.26
C GLU A 489 -7.67 10.47 -14.20
N GLU A 490 -8.46 11.43 -13.72
CA GLU A 490 -9.76 11.11 -13.14
C GLU A 490 -10.57 10.45 -14.25
N ALA A 491 -10.66 9.12 -14.25
CA ALA A 491 -11.48 8.39 -15.20
C ALA A 491 -12.96 8.66 -14.89
N ILE A 492 -13.50 9.74 -15.47
CA ILE A 492 -14.92 10.12 -15.36
C ILE A 492 -15.82 8.97 -15.86
N GLN A 493 -15.38 8.24 -16.89
CA GLN A 493 -15.90 6.94 -17.35
C GLN A 493 -15.20 6.60 -18.69
N LYS A 494 -14.65 5.40 -18.84
CA LYS A 494 -13.97 4.94 -20.07
C LYS A 494 -14.49 3.58 -20.52
N LEU A 495 -14.92 3.53 -21.77
CA LEU A 495 -15.29 2.31 -22.48
C LEU A 495 -14.14 1.87 -23.39
N ASP A 496 -13.89 0.57 -23.46
CA ASP A 496 -12.81 0.03 -24.29
C ASP A 496 -13.18 -1.37 -24.82
N LYS A 497 -12.55 -1.75 -25.94
CA LYS A 497 -12.76 -3.02 -26.67
C LYS A 497 -14.19 -3.21 -27.13
N GLU A 498 -14.60 -2.43 -28.12
CA GLU A 498 -15.89 -2.57 -28.78
C GLU A 498 -16.06 -3.98 -29.39
N HIS A 499 -17.28 -4.52 -29.34
CA HIS A 499 -17.60 -5.85 -29.86
C HIS A 499 -19.09 -5.98 -30.23
N THR A 500 -19.46 -7.14 -30.78
CA THR A 500 -20.86 -7.44 -31.18
C THR A 500 -21.34 -8.83 -30.74
N ASP A 501 -20.51 -9.58 -29.99
CA ASP A 501 -20.76 -10.98 -29.56
C ASP A 501 -21.50 -11.10 -28.21
N GLY A 502 -21.91 -9.99 -27.60
CA GLY A 502 -22.59 -9.99 -26.30
C GLY A 502 -24.12 -10.08 -26.38
N PRO A 503 -24.80 -10.54 -25.31
CA PRO A 503 -26.24 -10.48 -25.22
C PRO A 503 -26.73 -9.02 -25.20
N VAL A 504 -27.65 -8.66 -26.10
CA VAL A 504 -28.32 -7.35 -26.13
C VAL A 504 -29.83 -7.56 -25.97
N PRO A 505 -30.40 -7.22 -24.80
CA PRO A 505 -31.84 -7.22 -24.59
C PRO A 505 -32.60 -6.37 -25.63
N GLU A 506 -33.82 -6.78 -25.98
CA GLU A 506 -34.67 -6.10 -26.99
C GLU A 506 -35.01 -4.64 -26.67
N CYS A 507 -34.76 -4.17 -25.44
CA CYS A 507 -35.02 -2.81 -25.02
C CYS A 507 -34.03 -1.77 -25.58
N PHE A 508 -32.92 -2.20 -26.18
CA PHE A 508 -31.90 -1.31 -26.73
C PHE A 508 -32.15 -0.95 -28.19
N SER A 509 -31.70 0.23 -28.61
CA SER A 509 -31.82 0.66 -30.01
C SER A 509 -30.92 -0.18 -30.93
N GLN A 510 -31.23 -0.18 -32.24
CA GLN A 510 -30.38 -0.82 -33.25
C GLN A 510 -28.98 -0.19 -33.38
N GLN A 511 -28.77 1.00 -32.79
CA GLN A 511 -27.52 1.75 -32.81
C GLN A 511 -26.72 1.57 -31.50
N ALA A 512 -27.10 0.62 -30.65
CA ALA A 512 -26.40 0.38 -29.40
C ALA A 512 -25.02 -0.24 -29.64
N HIS A 513 -23.99 0.33 -29.00
CA HIS A 513 -22.60 -0.14 -29.06
C HIS A 513 -22.31 -1.05 -27.87
N GLN A 514 -21.51 -2.11 -28.04
CA GLN A 514 -21.16 -3.04 -26.97
C GLN A 514 -19.67 -3.03 -26.68
N PHE A 515 -19.28 -3.17 -25.41
CA PHE A 515 -17.89 -3.04 -24.95
C PHE A 515 -17.49 -4.16 -23.97
N LYS A 516 -16.22 -4.60 -24.04
CA LYS A 516 -15.71 -5.64 -23.11
C LYS A 516 -15.15 -5.07 -21.82
N VAL A 517 -14.91 -3.76 -21.76
CA VAL A 517 -14.28 -3.09 -20.62
C VAL A 517 -15.00 -1.79 -20.30
N LEU A 518 -15.27 -1.60 -19.01
CA LEU A 518 -15.76 -0.36 -18.43
C LEU A 518 -14.88 0.01 -17.24
N ALA A 519 -14.26 1.17 -17.30
CA ALA A 519 -13.66 1.81 -16.14
C ALA A 519 -14.56 2.97 -15.71
N ILE A 520 -15.05 2.95 -14.47
CA ILE A 520 -15.81 4.05 -13.87
C ILE A 520 -15.17 4.32 -12.51
N ASP A 521 -14.78 5.57 -12.28
CA ASP A 521 -14.04 5.98 -11.10
C ASP A 521 -12.82 5.07 -10.92
N ASP A 522 -12.74 4.41 -9.76
CA ASP A 522 -11.69 3.47 -9.43
C ASP A 522 -12.03 2.01 -9.84
N VAL A 523 -13.25 1.71 -10.32
CA VAL A 523 -13.69 0.33 -10.59
C VAL A 523 -13.53 -0.04 -12.06
N VAL A 524 -12.87 -1.18 -12.32
CA VAL A 524 -12.74 -1.71 -13.69
C VAL A 524 -13.53 -3.01 -13.85
N VAL A 525 -14.61 -2.99 -14.63
CA VAL A 525 -15.38 -4.18 -15.01
C VAL A 525 -14.87 -4.69 -16.35
N LYS A 526 -14.53 -5.99 -16.41
CA LYS A 526 -14.17 -6.67 -17.66
C LYS A 526 -15.00 -7.93 -17.82
N LEU A 527 -15.38 -8.25 -19.05
CA LEU A 527 -16.15 -9.45 -19.39
C LEU A 527 -15.29 -10.72 -19.32
N ASN A 528 -14.83 -11.08 -18.12
CA ASN A 528 -14.07 -12.31 -17.84
C ASN A 528 -14.48 -12.88 -16.47
N GLU A 529 -13.98 -14.07 -16.11
CA GLU A 529 -14.37 -14.77 -14.86
C GLU A 529 -14.05 -14.01 -13.55
N ARG A 530 -13.05 -13.12 -13.56
CA ARG A 530 -12.52 -12.45 -12.37
C ARG A 530 -13.02 -11.03 -12.15
N ASP A 531 -13.42 -10.34 -13.22
CA ASP A 531 -13.69 -8.90 -13.19
C ASP A 531 -15.18 -8.57 -13.39
N SER A 532 -16.04 -9.56 -13.59
CA SER A 532 -17.45 -9.39 -14.01
C SER A 532 -18.48 -9.42 -12.87
N CYS A 533 -18.09 -9.69 -11.63
CA CYS A 533 -19.02 -9.77 -10.51
C CYS A 533 -19.16 -8.40 -9.83
N VAL A 534 -20.39 -7.87 -9.81
CA VAL A 534 -20.71 -6.54 -9.26
C VAL A 534 -22.01 -6.57 -8.46
N ARG A 535 -22.21 -5.58 -7.60
CA ARG A 535 -23.47 -5.32 -6.91
C ARG A 535 -24.07 -4.01 -7.40
N ILE A 536 -25.35 -4.07 -7.78
CA ILE A 536 -26.14 -2.93 -8.27
C ILE A 536 -27.52 -3.01 -7.61
N ASP A 537 -27.98 -1.94 -6.94
CA ASP A 537 -29.30 -1.90 -6.28
C ASP A 537 -29.59 -3.10 -5.35
N ASN A 538 -28.61 -3.50 -4.54
CA ASN A 538 -28.64 -4.69 -3.68
C ASN A 538 -28.70 -6.05 -4.40
N LYS A 539 -28.57 -6.07 -5.73
CA LYS A 539 -28.53 -7.29 -6.53
C LYS A 539 -27.10 -7.62 -6.88
N LEU A 540 -26.71 -8.87 -6.64
CA LEU A 540 -25.43 -9.39 -7.06
C LEU A 540 -25.55 -9.91 -8.49
N VAL A 541 -24.78 -9.33 -9.40
CA VAL A 541 -24.89 -9.52 -10.84
C VAL A 541 -23.56 -10.02 -11.40
N LEU A 542 -23.63 -11.03 -12.27
CA LEU A 542 -22.54 -11.45 -13.13
C LEU A 542 -22.74 -10.78 -14.49
N VAL A 543 -21.90 -9.80 -14.80
CA VAL A 543 -21.95 -9.01 -16.04
C VAL A 543 -21.51 -9.88 -17.21
N GLN A 544 -22.32 -9.89 -18.27
CA GLN A 544 -22.06 -10.63 -19.51
C GLN A 544 -21.88 -9.69 -20.71
N ASN A 545 -22.32 -8.44 -20.61
CA ASN A 545 -22.15 -7.44 -21.63
C ASN A 545 -22.19 -6.01 -21.05
N ILE A 546 -21.61 -5.05 -21.76
CA ILE A 546 -21.64 -3.62 -21.43
C ILE A 546 -22.14 -2.91 -22.69
N VAL A 547 -23.22 -2.16 -22.56
CA VAL A 547 -23.92 -1.55 -23.70
C VAL A 547 -24.03 -0.06 -23.51
N GLU A 548 -23.62 0.72 -24.50
CA GLU A 548 -23.92 2.14 -24.60
C GLU A 548 -25.09 2.34 -25.56
N ASP A 549 -26.17 2.94 -25.08
CA ASP A 549 -27.31 3.31 -25.89
C ASP A 549 -27.79 4.72 -25.53
N LYS A 550 -27.94 5.57 -26.56
CA LYS A 550 -28.38 6.98 -26.43
C LYS A 550 -27.56 7.80 -25.40
N GLY A 551 -26.24 7.55 -25.33
CA GLY A 551 -25.32 8.25 -24.42
C GLY A 551 -25.37 7.79 -22.96
N ALA A 552 -26.08 6.69 -22.67
CA ALA A 552 -26.09 6.06 -21.34
C ALA A 552 -25.48 4.67 -21.40
N VAL A 553 -24.71 4.31 -20.37
CA VAL A 553 -24.04 3.01 -20.28
C VAL A 553 -24.82 2.07 -19.36
N TYR A 554 -24.99 0.83 -19.80
CA TYR A 554 -25.73 -0.23 -19.14
C TYR A 554 -24.85 -1.46 -18.95
N LEU A 555 -24.95 -2.06 -17.78
CA LEU A 555 -24.42 -3.39 -17.49
C LEU A 555 -25.52 -4.42 -17.74
N VAL A 556 -25.20 -5.41 -18.56
CA VAL A 556 -26.13 -6.46 -18.97
C VAL A 556 -25.62 -7.77 -18.41
N GLY A 557 -26.42 -8.44 -17.59
CA GLY A 557 -25.94 -9.61 -16.84
C GLY A 557 -27.02 -10.42 -16.17
N LYS A 558 -26.59 -11.49 -15.48
CA LYS A 558 -27.46 -12.41 -14.74
C LYS A 558 -27.33 -12.18 -13.24
N GLU A 559 -28.45 -12.25 -12.54
CA GLU A 559 -28.54 -12.02 -11.10
C GLU A 559 -28.41 -13.35 -10.35
N TYR A 560 -27.66 -13.38 -9.25
CA TYR A 560 -27.64 -14.52 -8.32
C TYR A 560 -28.94 -14.55 -7.51
N LYS A 561 -29.75 -15.60 -7.66
CA LYS A 561 -31.04 -15.73 -6.96
C LYS A 561 -30.91 -16.24 -5.52
N GLN A 562 -29.86 -17.00 -5.23
CA GLN A 562 -29.63 -17.58 -3.90
C GLN A 562 -28.39 -17.00 -3.28
N VAL A 563 -28.55 -16.42 -2.09
CA VAL A 563 -27.52 -15.71 -1.35
C VAL A 563 -27.57 -16.15 0.13
N GLU A 564 -26.58 -16.93 0.54
CA GLU A 564 -26.43 -17.50 1.88
C GLU A 564 -25.27 -16.81 2.64
N HIS A 565 -25.22 -16.99 3.96
CA HIS A 565 -24.06 -16.55 4.74
C HIS A 565 -22.88 -17.50 4.46
N PHE A 566 -21.68 -16.95 4.34
CA PHE A 566 -20.44 -17.72 4.24
C PHE A 566 -20.00 -18.26 5.61
N PHE A 567 -20.11 -17.44 6.65
CA PHE A 567 -19.84 -17.82 8.04
C PHE A 567 -20.79 -17.07 8.98
N LYS A 568 -20.95 -17.61 10.20
CA LYS A 568 -21.75 -17.00 11.29
C LYS A 568 -20.91 -16.51 12.47
N TYR A 569 -19.67 -16.96 12.55
CA TYR A 569 -18.73 -16.56 13.60
C TYR A 569 -17.60 -15.73 12.99
N PRO A 570 -17.18 -14.62 13.63
CA PRO A 570 -17.75 -14.04 14.86
C PRO A 570 -19.03 -13.21 14.65
N ILE A 571 -19.41 -12.97 13.39
CA ILE A 571 -20.64 -12.28 12.98
C ILE A 571 -21.22 -12.99 11.74
N ASP A 572 -22.51 -12.82 11.46
CA ASP A 572 -23.06 -13.24 10.18
C ASP A 572 -22.40 -12.43 9.05
N SER A 573 -21.69 -13.15 8.16
CA SER A 573 -21.03 -12.59 6.99
C SER A 573 -21.93 -11.69 6.11
N LYS A 574 -23.25 -11.86 6.18
CA LYS A 574 -24.21 -11.01 5.46
C LYS A 574 -24.17 -9.55 5.89
N GLU A 575 -23.87 -9.28 7.17
CA GLU A 575 -23.73 -7.93 7.73
C GLU A 575 -22.51 -7.21 7.12
N LEU A 576 -21.51 -7.96 6.67
CA LEU A 576 -20.31 -7.44 6.00
C LEU A 576 -20.46 -7.40 4.48
N GLY A 577 -21.65 -7.72 3.96
CA GLY A 577 -21.87 -7.84 2.52
C GLY A 577 -21.17 -9.04 1.88
N ILE A 578 -20.74 -10.03 2.66
CA ILE A 578 -20.05 -11.25 2.21
C ILE A 578 -21.05 -12.39 2.11
N TYR A 579 -21.06 -13.09 0.97
CA TYR A 579 -22.08 -14.09 0.70
C TYR A 579 -21.54 -15.36 0.06
N VAL A 580 -22.31 -16.44 0.18
CA VAL A 580 -22.23 -17.60 -0.72
C VAL A 580 -23.35 -17.46 -1.76
N ALA A 581 -22.98 -17.25 -3.01
CA ALA A 581 -23.89 -17.01 -4.12
C ALA A 581 -24.01 -18.26 -5.03
N SER A 582 -25.25 -18.58 -5.41
CA SER A 582 -25.58 -19.65 -6.35
C SER A 582 -26.85 -19.34 -7.15
N ASN A 583 -27.16 -20.20 -8.13
CA ASN A 583 -28.38 -20.14 -8.93
C ASN A 583 -28.56 -18.82 -9.70
N LEU A 584 -27.77 -18.63 -10.76
CA LEU A 584 -27.90 -17.48 -11.66
C LEU A 584 -29.26 -17.45 -12.35
N SER A 585 -29.79 -16.25 -12.61
CA SER A 585 -31.03 -16.09 -13.35
C SER A 585 -30.95 -16.67 -14.77
N THR A 586 -32.07 -17.21 -15.24
CA THR A 586 -32.20 -17.68 -16.64
C THR A 586 -32.12 -16.50 -17.61
N ASN A 587 -32.90 -15.46 -17.30
CA ASN A 587 -32.99 -14.26 -18.13
C ASN A 587 -31.87 -13.28 -17.78
N VAL A 588 -31.36 -12.65 -18.83
CA VAL A 588 -30.43 -11.52 -18.74
C VAL A 588 -31.22 -10.26 -18.41
N LYS A 589 -30.69 -9.41 -17.55
CA LYS A 589 -31.28 -8.12 -17.16
C LYS A 589 -30.31 -6.98 -17.51
N CYS A 590 -30.85 -5.80 -17.76
CA CYS A 590 -30.09 -4.58 -17.94
C CYS A 590 -30.12 -3.71 -16.67
N PHE A 591 -29.00 -3.07 -16.37
CA PHE A 591 -28.79 -2.22 -15.20
C PHE A 591 -28.07 -0.95 -15.64
N MET A 592 -28.64 0.22 -15.37
CA MET A 592 -28.03 1.50 -15.72
C MET A 592 -26.88 1.85 -14.77
N THR A 593 -25.79 2.40 -15.29
CA THR A 593 -24.55 2.69 -14.54
C THR A 593 -24.59 3.94 -13.64
N GLY A 594 -25.70 4.69 -13.61
CA GLY A 594 -25.86 5.90 -12.78
C GLY A 594 -26.04 5.67 -11.26
N LYS A 595 -25.65 4.52 -10.72
CA LYS A 595 -25.83 4.14 -9.31
C LYS A 595 -24.53 3.60 -8.71
N LYS A 596 -24.41 3.63 -7.37
CA LYS A 596 -23.22 3.14 -6.62
C LYS A 596 -22.91 1.69 -7.04
N LEU A 597 -21.92 1.54 -7.91
CA LEU A 597 -21.42 0.26 -8.41
C LEU A 597 -20.34 -0.25 -7.46
N GLN A 598 -20.52 -1.45 -6.93
CA GLN A 598 -19.51 -2.08 -6.08
C GLN A 598 -19.02 -3.37 -6.73
N LYS A 599 -17.71 -3.50 -6.93
CA LYS A 599 -17.11 -4.72 -7.47
C LYS A 599 -16.93 -5.77 -6.38
N TYR A 600 -17.08 -7.03 -6.76
CA TYR A 600 -16.96 -8.18 -5.87
C TYR A 600 -15.88 -9.15 -6.35
N VAL A 601 -15.06 -9.64 -5.43
CA VAL A 601 -14.17 -10.79 -5.64
C VAL A 601 -15.01 -12.05 -5.57
N ARG A 602 -15.07 -12.82 -6.65
CA ARG A 602 -15.89 -14.04 -6.76
C ARG A 602 -15.00 -15.28 -6.74
N LEU A 603 -14.96 -16.01 -5.63
CA LEU A 603 -14.09 -17.16 -5.42
C LEU A 603 -14.88 -18.47 -5.46
N PRO A 604 -14.46 -19.50 -6.22
CA PRO A 604 -15.11 -20.80 -6.19
C PRO A 604 -15.00 -21.42 -4.78
N PHE A 605 -16.12 -21.95 -4.29
CA PHE A 605 -16.20 -22.62 -3.00
C PHE A 605 -17.20 -23.76 -3.07
N ARG A 606 -16.67 -25.00 -3.10
CA ARG A 606 -17.45 -26.21 -3.37
C ARG A 606 -18.15 -26.07 -4.73
N ASN A 607 -19.47 -26.22 -4.78
CA ASN A 607 -20.29 -26.06 -6.00
C ASN A 607 -20.96 -24.67 -6.09
N LYS A 608 -20.50 -23.70 -5.30
CA LYS A 608 -21.03 -22.33 -5.23
C LYS A 608 -19.87 -21.31 -5.32
N PHE A 609 -20.16 -20.03 -5.14
CA PHE A 609 -19.15 -18.98 -5.10
C PHE A 609 -19.23 -18.18 -3.81
N VAL A 610 -18.10 -17.99 -3.12
CA VAL A 610 -17.98 -16.97 -2.08
C VAL A 610 -17.71 -15.65 -2.78
N VAL A 611 -18.55 -14.65 -2.52
CA VAL A 611 -18.41 -13.31 -3.06
C VAL A 611 -18.11 -12.33 -1.93
N VAL A 612 -17.04 -11.57 -2.09
CA VAL A 612 -16.53 -10.62 -1.08
C VAL A 612 -16.46 -9.24 -1.73
N PRO A 613 -17.02 -8.18 -1.13
CA PRO A 613 -16.85 -6.82 -1.64
C PRO A 613 -15.36 -6.47 -1.79
N LEU A 614 -14.98 -5.92 -2.94
CA LEU A 614 -13.61 -5.45 -3.16
C LEU A 614 -13.40 -4.17 -2.36
N LEU A 615 -12.62 -4.24 -1.29
CA LEU A 615 -12.34 -3.10 -0.42
C LEU A 615 -11.14 -2.26 -0.89
N HIS A 616 -10.22 -2.85 -1.66
CA HIS A 616 -8.90 -2.26 -1.89
C HIS A 616 -8.44 -2.38 -3.33
N GLN A 617 -7.54 -1.47 -3.71
CA GLN A 617 -6.84 -1.49 -4.98
C GLN A 617 -5.33 -1.47 -4.73
N GLU A 618 -4.58 -2.25 -5.50
CA GLU A 618 -3.13 -2.39 -5.33
C GLU A 618 -2.34 -1.85 -6.52
N LYS A 619 -3.02 -1.25 -7.49
CA LYS A 619 -2.43 -0.76 -8.74
C LYS A 619 -2.40 0.75 -8.79
#